data_AF-A0A4Z1C7R6-F1
#
_entry.id   AF-A0A4Z1C7R6-F1
#
_cell.length_a   1.000
_cell.length_b   1.000
_cell.length_c   1.000
_cell.angle_alpha   90.00
_cell.angle_beta   90.00
_cell.angle_gamma   90.00
#
_symmetry.space_group_name_H-M   'P 1'
#
loop_
_entity.id
_entity.type
_entity.pdbx_description
1 polymer ?
#
loop_
_entity_poly.entity_id
_entity_poly.type
_entity_poly.pdbx_seq_one_letter_code
_entity_poly.pdbx_strand_id
1 'polypeptide(L)'
;MSFTSSVTLPCSPEEAFALLTQPERLRRWQAVSATVDLRAGGDYRWIVTPGHVAEGTFKEVEPGRRLVFGWGWDGNPELPRDASTVTVTFSPEGDGTVVTLTHEGLTEQQAAMHAEGWNHYLERLQKIAATGDAGMDEWAWAPEELTPTTVADAALASMQPVLRGLTDADRAKQTPCTDFTCHELAEHLFGSLAQLGAMAGTTIVVPEEGSLEHRVSTMAAQAIDAWRAVDPDGNVPGPGGQEMPAAALAGVLGLEIALHAWDFAQASGQELRMSDEVVAHLAEQGRAIIPGGRGRSFGAEVTPAEDASPLDRLAAFSGRTAL
;
A
#
# COMPACT_ATOMS: atom_id res chain seq x y z
N MET A 1 9.10 -23.40 -18.00
CA MET A 1 8.15 -24.07 -17.11
C MET A 1 6.91 -23.21 -16.97
N SER A 2 5.81 -23.78 -16.48
CA SER A 2 4.59 -23.05 -16.18
C SER A 2 4.00 -23.48 -14.83
N PHE A 3 3.27 -22.56 -14.21
CA PHE A 3 2.37 -22.81 -13.09
C PHE A 3 0.94 -22.63 -13.59
N THR A 4 0.00 -23.48 -13.15
CA THR A 4 -1.43 -23.28 -13.43
C THR A 4 -2.25 -23.68 -12.23
N SER A 5 -3.22 -22.84 -11.87
CA SER A 5 -4.18 -23.10 -10.81
C SER A 5 -5.54 -22.49 -11.16
N SER A 6 -6.60 -23.06 -10.61
CA SER A 6 -7.98 -22.64 -10.85
C SER A 6 -8.74 -22.49 -9.54
N VAL A 7 -9.68 -21.56 -9.54
CA VAL A 7 -10.49 -21.25 -8.38
C VAL A 7 -11.90 -20.82 -8.78
N THR A 8 -12.92 -21.21 -8.02
CA THR A 8 -14.31 -20.82 -8.27
C THR A 8 -14.70 -19.64 -7.38
N LEU A 9 -15.19 -18.57 -7.99
CA LEU A 9 -15.63 -17.35 -7.32
C LEU A 9 -17.17 -17.25 -7.34
N PRO A 10 -17.82 -16.82 -6.24
CA PRO A 10 -19.27 -16.66 -6.16
C PRO A 10 -19.74 -15.31 -6.76
N CYS A 11 -19.26 -14.97 -7.95
CA CYS A 11 -19.56 -13.72 -8.65
C CYS A 11 -19.57 -13.90 -10.17
N SER A 12 -20.09 -12.91 -10.91
CA SER A 12 -20.12 -12.98 -12.37
C SER A 12 -18.71 -12.89 -13.00
N PRO A 13 -18.53 -13.33 -14.26
CA PRO A 13 -17.23 -13.20 -14.92
C PRO A 13 -16.76 -11.74 -15.01
N GLU A 14 -17.68 -10.79 -15.21
CA GLU A 14 -17.38 -9.36 -15.22
C GLU A 14 -16.91 -8.86 -13.85
N GLU A 15 -17.53 -9.32 -12.76
CA GLU A 15 -17.11 -8.99 -11.40
C GLU A 15 -15.75 -9.63 -11.07
N ALA A 16 -15.53 -10.89 -11.44
CA ALA A 16 -14.26 -11.57 -11.30
C ALA A 16 -13.15 -10.83 -12.06
N PHE A 17 -13.41 -10.42 -13.31
CA PHE A 17 -12.48 -9.62 -14.10
C PHE A 17 -12.16 -8.27 -13.43
N ALA A 18 -13.16 -7.59 -12.87
CA ALA A 18 -12.97 -6.35 -12.13
C ALA A 18 -12.06 -6.53 -10.90
N LEU A 19 -12.14 -7.66 -10.19
CA LEU A 19 -11.28 -7.95 -9.03
C LEU A 19 -9.78 -7.98 -9.37
N LEU A 20 -9.43 -8.35 -10.61
CA LEU A 20 -8.04 -8.43 -11.09
C LEU A 20 -7.57 -7.19 -11.86
N THR A 21 -8.44 -6.22 -12.11
CA THR A 21 -8.13 -5.10 -13.02
C THR A 21 -8.41 -3.72 -12.44
N GLN A 22 -9.27 -3.60 -11.43
CA GLN A 22 -9.52 -2.31 -10.76
C GLN A 22 -8.54 -2.11 -9.60
N PRO A 23 -7.78 -0.99 -9.55
CA PRO A 23 -6.80 -0.72 -8.50
C PRO A 23 -7.35 -0.87 -7.07
N GLU A 24 -8.54 -0.35 -6.79
CA GLU A 24 -9.22 -0.44 -5.49
C GLU A 24 -9.53 -1.88 -5.10
N ARG A 25 -9.82 -2.73 -6.09
CA ARG A 25 -10.12 -4.15 -5.84
C ARG A 25 -8.84 -4.94 -5.66
N LEU A 26 -7.82 -4.71 -6.49
CA LEU A 26 -6.50 -5.33 -6.34
C LEU A 26 -5.91 -5.09 -4.95
N ARG A 27 -6.08 -3.88 -4.40
CA ARG A 27 -5.62 -3.53 -3.05
C ARG A 27 -6.26 -4.33 -1.90
N ARG A 28 -7.40 -4.96 -2.17
CA ARG A 28 -8.19 -5.66 -1.16
C ARG A 28 -7.87 -7.15 -1.09
N TRP A 29 -7.02 -7.68 -1.96
CA TRP A 29 -6.65 -9.10 -1.92
C TRP A 29 -5.22 -9.40 -2.35
N GLN A 30 -4.55 -8.58 -3.15
CA GLN A 30 -3.22 -8.91 -3.70
C GLN A 30 -2.14 -7.86 -3.49
N ALA A 31 -2.45 -6.57 -3.65
CA ALA A 31 -1.43 -5.54 -3.73
C ALA A 31 -1.53 -4.53 -2.59
N VAL A 32 -0.42 -3.94 -2.16
CA VAL A 32 -0.41 -2.73 -1.33
C VAL A 32 -0.83 -1.53 -2.18
N SER A 33 -0.33 -1.44 -3.41
CA SER A 33 -0.69 -0.39 -4.36
C SER A 33 -0.74 -0.93 -5.78
N ALA A 34 -1.57 -0.31 -6.62
CA ALA A 34 -1.75 -0.74 -8.00
C ALA A 34 -2.01 0.47 -8.90
N THR A 35 -1.22 0.57 -9.97
CA THR A 35 -1.46 1.45 -11.11
C THR A 35 -1.77 0.57 -12.32
N VAL A 36 -2.82 0.93 -13.06
CA VAL A 36 -3.36 0.11 -14.15
C VAL A 36 -3.80 1.02 -15.31
N ASP A 37 -3.17 0.88 -16.48
CA ASP A 37 -3.68 1.36 -17.77
C ASP A 37 -4.34 0.19 -18.51
N LEU A 38 -5.62 -0.06 -18.23
CA LEU A 38 -6.33 -1.28 -18.67
C LEU A 38 -6.71 -1.23 -20.15
N ARG A 39 -5.74 -1.51 -21.02
CA ARG A 39 -5.92 -1.69 -22.46
C ARG A 39 -4.78 -2.53 -23.00
N ALA A 40 -4.97 -3.16 -24.17
CA ALA A 40 -3.85 -3.80 -24.86
C ALA A 40 -2.73 -2.76 -25.12
N GLY A 41 -1.50 -3.11 -24.74
CA GLY A 41 -0.33 -2.22 -24.76
C GLY A 41 -0.29 -1.18 -23.64
N GLY A 42 -1.20 -1.23 -22.67
CA GLY A 42 -1.17 -0.40 -21.46
C GLY A 42 -0.32 -1.05 -20.37
N ASP A 43 0.31 -0.21 -19.55
CA ASP A 43 1.24 -0.65 -18.52
C ASP A 43 0.53 -0.85 -17.17
N TYR A 44 1.11 -1.70 -16.32
CA TYR A 44 0.74 -1.79 -14.93
C TYR A 44 1.97 -1.82 -14.02
N ARG A 45 1.77 -1.42 -12.77
CA ARG A 45 2.75 -1.50 -11.69
C ARG A 45 2.03 -1.82 -10.38
N TRP A 46 2.38 -2.93 -9.75
CA TRP A 46 1.77 -3.40 -8.50
C TRP A 46 2.85 -3.61 -7.44
N ILE A 47 2.72 -2.92 -6.31
CA ILE A 47 3.49 -3.29 -5.11
C ILE A 47 2.75 -4.47 -4.51
N VAL A 48 3.22 -5.69 -4.76
CA VAL A 48 2.55 -6.92 -4.33
C VAL A 48 2.71 -7.07 -2.81
N THR A 49 3.96 -6.98 -2.35
CA THR A 49 4.35 -6.83 -0.95
C THR A 49 5.40 -5.71 -0.87
N PRO A 50 5.65 -5.10 0.30
CA PRO A 50 6.66 -4.06 0.39
C PRO A 50 8.02 -4.56 -0.14
N GLY A 51 8.59 -3.81 -1.09
CA GLY A 51 9.86 -4.18 -1.74
C GLY A 51 9.72 -5.06 -2.97
N HIS A 52 8.57 -5.69 -3.19
CA HIS A 52 8.32 -6.56 -4.34
C HIS A 52 7.34 -5.90 -5.31
N VAL A 53 7.91 -5.27 -6.35
CA VAL A 53 7.12 -4.53 -7.32
C VAL A 53 7.02 -5.29 -8.64
N ALA A 54 5.81 -5.76 -8.96
CA ALA A 54 5.52 -6.41 -10.23
C ALA A 54 5.19 -5.36 -11.29
N GLU A 55 5.77 -5.50 -12.47
CA GLU A 55 5.53 -4.59 -13.60
C GLU A 55 5.47 -5.33 -14.94
N GLY A 56 4.69 -4.76 -15.85
CA GLY A 56 4.51 -5.35 -17.17
C GLY A 56 3.51 -4.59 -18.03
N THR A 57 3.18 -5.20 -19.15
CA THR A 57 2.22 -4.67 -20.14
C THR A 57 1.04 -5.63 -20.29
N PHE A 58 -0.18 -5.11 -20.33
CA PHE A 58 -1.35 -5.87 -20.76
C PHE A 58 -1.24 -6.20 -22.26
N LYS A 59 -1.29 -7.48 -22.59
CA LYS A 59 -1.19 -8.01 -23.96
C LYS A 59 -2.57 -8.20 -24.58
N GLU A 60 -3.51 -8.75 -23.82
CA GLU A 60 -4.90 -8.98 -24.24
C GLU A 60 -5.85 -8.60 -23.09
N VAL A 61 -6.93 -7.90 -23.43
CA VAL A 61 -7.96 -7.45 -22.48
C VAL A 61 -9.34 -7.75 -23.07
N GLU A 62 -9.95 -8.85 -22.62
CA GLU A 62 -11.32 -9.24 -22.95
C GLU A 62 -12.15 -9.29 -21.65
N PRO A 63 -12.92 -8.22 -21.34
CA PRO A 63 -13.71 -8.15 -20.12
C PRO A 63 -14.57 -9.39 -19.90
N GLY A 64 -14.49 -9.96 -18.69
CA GLY A 64 -15.25 -11.14 -18.28
C GLY A 64 -14.87 -12.45 -18.98
N ARG A 65 -13.79 -12.48 -19.77
CA ARG A 65 -13.41 -13.68 -20.54
C ARG A 65 -11.93 -14.02 -20.41
N ARG A 66 -11.05 -13.06 -20.67
CA ARG A 66 -9.61 -13.29 -20.76
C ARG A 66 -8.79 -12.04 -20.47
N LEU A 67 -7.72 -12.20 -19.69
CA LEU A 67 -6.73 -11.18 -19.42
C LEU A 67 -5.35 -11.80 -19.62
N VAL A 68 -4.50 -11.19 -20.44
CA VAL A 68 -3.10 -11.61 -20.63
C VAL A 68 -2.20 -10.43 -20.39
N PHE A 69 -1.18 -10.60 -19.55
CA PHE A 69 -0.22 -9.56 -19.25
C PHE A 69 1.18 -10.16 -19.08
N GLY A 70 2.19 -9.39 -19.46
CA GLY A 70 3.57 -9.75 -19.14
C GLY A 70 3.85 -9.54 -17.66
N TRP A 71 4.82 -10.26 -17.13
CA TRP A 71 5.17 -10.23 -15.71
C TRP A 71 6.69 -10.18 -15.54
N GLY A 72 7.12 -9.39 -14.57
CA GLY A 72 8.50 -9.24 -14.13
C GLY A 72 8.56 -8.51 -12.79
N TRP A 73 9.72 -8.58 -12.14
CA TRP A 73 10.00 -7.87 -10.89
C TRP A 73 10.93 -6.70 -11.18
N ASP A 74 10.56 -5.51 -10.70
CA ASP A 74 11.37 -4.30 -10.76
C ASP A 74 12.76 -4.57 -10.14
N GLY A 75 13.82 -4.11 -10.79
CA GLY A 75 15.21 -4.35 -10.38
C GLY A 75 15.73 -5.78 -10.52
N ASN A 76 14.94 -6.76 -10.99
CA ASN A 76 15.37 -8.15 -11.13
C ASN A 76 15.90 -8.46 -12.56
N PRO A 77 17.20 -8.73 -12.75
CA PRO A 77 17.76 -9.00 -14.08
C PRO A 77 17.41 -10.39 -14.64
N GLU A 78 17.01 -11.35 -13.79
CA GLU A 78 16.65 -12.71 -14.21
C GLU A 78 15.17 -12.85 -14.58
N LEU A 79 14.32 -11.97 -14.04
CA LEU A 79 12.90 -11.87 -14.40
C LEU A 79 12.50 -10.41 -14.57
N PRO A 80 13.08 -9.69 -15.56
CA PRO A 80 12.75 -8.29 -15.80
C PRO A 80 11.33 -8.16 -16.36
N ARG A 81 10.87 -6.92 -16.47
CA ARG A 81 9.59 -6.56 -17.09
C ARG A 81 9.27 -7.39 -18.34
N ASP A 82 8.06 -7.94 -18.38
CA ASP A 82 7.52 -8.77 -19.48
C ASP A 82 8.31 -10.05 -19.83
N ALA A 83 9.29 -10.47 -19.01
CA ALA A 83 10.08 -11.69 -19.23
C ALA A 83 9.24 -12.97 -19.14
N SER A 84 8.16 -12.93 -18.35
CA SER A 84 7.18 -14.00 -18.21
C SER A 84 5.78 -13.52 -18.58
N THR A 85 4.80 -14.43 -18.65
CA THR A 85 3.42 -14.09 -19.03
C THR A 85 2.42 -14.75 -18.11
N VAL A 86 1.48 -13.95 -17.60
CA VAL A 86 0.32 -14.42 -16.86
C VAL A 86 -0.89 -14.35 -17.77
N THR A 87 -1.59 -15.48 -17.90
CA THR A 87 -2.88 -15.61 -18.58
C THR A 87 -3.93 -15.95 -17.55
N VAL A 88 -5.01 -15.18 -17.52
CA VAL A 88 -6.19 -15.44 -16.69
C VAL A 88 -7.41 -15.62 -17.59
N THR A 89 -8.15 -16.70 -17.40
CA THR A 89 -9.43 -16.93 -18.08
C THR A 89 -10.57 -17.01 -17.09
N PHE A 90 -11.72 -16.46 -17.49
CA PHE A 90 -12.94 -16.37 -16.70
C PHE A 90 -14.02 -17.19 -17.40
N SER A 91 -14.45 -18.29 -16.80
CA SER A 91 -15.47 -19.18 -17.36
C SER A 91 -16.68 -19.25 -16.42
N PRO A 92 -17.91 -18.97 -16.90
CA PRO A 92 -19.09 -19.09 -16.06
C PRO A 92 -19.31 -20.55 -15.62
N GLU A 93 -19.65 -20.76 -14.36
CA GLU A 93 -19.98 -22.06 -13.77
C GLU A 93 -21.14 -21.90 -12.78
N GLY A 94 -22.35 -22.31 -13.19
CA GLY A 94 -23.57 -22.05 -12.42
C GLY A 94 -23.79 -20.55 -12.23
N ASP A 95 -23.96 -20.13 -10.98
CA ASP A 95 -24.09 -18.72 -10.58
C ASP A 95 -22.74 -18.04 -10.27
N GLY A 96 -21.62 -18.73 -10.52
CA GLY A 96 -20.26 -18.26 -10.25
C GLY A 96 -19.34 -18.27 -11.46
N THR A 97 -18.04 -18.09 -11.21
CA THR A 97 -17.00 -18.02 -12.23
C THR A 97 -15.79 -18.87 -11.84
N VAL A 98 -15.37 -19.77 -12.72
CA VAL A 98 -14.06 -20.41 -12.64
C VAL A 98 -13.01 -19.47 -13.22
N VAL A 99 -12.11 -19.02 -12.37
CA VAL A 99 -10.92 -18.25 -12.74
C VAL A 99 -9.75 -19.21 -12.81
N THR A 100 -9.13 -19.31 -13.99
CA THR A 100 -7.92 -20.12 -14.18
C THR A 100 -6.76 -19.19 -14.50
N LEU A 101 -5.69 -19.30 -13.71
CA LEU A 101 -4.45 -18.55 -13.86
C LEU A 101 -3.34 -19.48 -14.34
N THR A 102 -2.66 -19.09 -15.40
CA THR A 102 -1.47 -19.76 -15.94
C THR A 102 -0.32 -18.76 -16.01
N HIS A 103 0.80 -19.06 -15.35
CA HIS A 103 2.02 -18.26 -15.39
C HIS A 103 3.12 -19.02 -16.13
N GLU A 104 3.56 -18.51 -17.28
CA GLU A 104 4.50 -19.15 -18.20
C GLU A 104 5.76 -18.32 -18.41
N GLY A 105 6.82 -18.95 -18.94
CA GLY A 105 8.11 -18.30 -19.20
C GLY A 105 9.09 -18.33 -18.04
N LEU A 106 8.84 -19.19 -17.04
CA LEU A 106 9.65 -19.29 -15.83
C LEU A 106 10.67 -20.44 -15.90
N THR A 107 11.77 -20.32 -15.15
CA THR A 107 12.61 -21.47 -14.78
C THR A 107 11.87 -22.39 -13.80
N GLU A 108 12.41 -23.57 -13.51
CA GLU A 108 11.80 -24.49 -12.53
C GLU A 108 11.75 -23.88 -11.12
N GLN A 109 12.84 -23.27 -10.67
CA GLN A 109 12.91 -22.59 -9.37
C GLN A 109 11.92 -21.42 -9.29
N GLN A 110 11.88 -20.58 -10.34
CA GLN A 110 10.93 -19.46 -10.40
C GLN A 110 9.48 -19.95 -10.38
N ALA A 111 9.14 -21.03 -11.10
CA ALA A 111 7.80 -21.60 -11.10
C ALA A 111 7.37 -22.08 -9.71
N ALA A 112 8.27 -22.72 -8.94
CA ALA A 112 7.99 -23.14 -7.58
C ALA A 112 7.73 -21.95 -6.64
N MET A 113 8.56 -20.91 -6.69
CA MET A 113 8.37 -19.70 -5.87
C MET A 113 7.07 -18.96 -6.23
N HIS A 114 6.75 -18.82 -7.52
CA HIS A 114 5.49 -18.20 -7.94
C HIS A 114 4.28 -19.06 -7.58
N ALA A 115 4.42 -20.38 -7.51
CA ALA A 115 3.32 -21.25 -7.06
C ALA A 115 2.91 -20.96 -5.61
N GLU A 116 3.88 -20.76 -4.71
CA GLU A 116 3.62 -20.39 -3.31
C GLU A 116 2.85 -19.07 -3.23
N GLY A 117 3.33 -18.03 -3.93
CA GLY A 117 2.67 -16.73 -3.96
C GLY A 117 1.26 -16.78 -4.59
N TRP A 118 1.12 -17.45 -5.74
CA TRP A 118 -0.19 -17.56 -6.38
C TRP A 118 -1.20 -18.34 -5.56
N ASN A 119 -0.79 -19.40 -4.86
CA ASN A 119 -1.70 -20.15 -3.98
C ASN A 119 -2.23 -19.26 -2.85
N HIS A 120 -1.36 -18.50 -2.18
CA HIS A 120 -1.76 -17.51 -1.17
C HIS A 120 -2.77 -16.49 -1.73
N TYR A 121 -2.47 -15.89 -2.88
CA TYR A 121 -3.34 -14.86 -3.44
C TYR A 121 -4.65 -15.40 -4.01
N LEU A 122 -4.69 -16.62 -4.56
CA LEU A 122 -5.95 -17.23 -5.04
C LEU A 122 -6.92 -17.57 -3.91
N GLU A 123 -6.42 -17.91 -2.71
CA GLU A 123 -7.25 -18.03 -1.51
C GLU A 123 -7.86 -16.68 -1.11
N ARG A 124 -7.06 -15.61 -1.17
CA ARG A 124 -7.52 -14.24 -0.89
C ARG A 124 -8.52 -13.75 -1.95
N LEU A 125 -8.34 -14.11 -3.22
CA LEU A 125 -9.26 -13.80 -4.31
C LEU A 125 -10.66 -14.41 -4.08
N GLN A 126 -10.74 -15.66 -3.59
CA GLN A 126 -12.01 -16.26 -3.18
C GLN A 126 -12.67 -15.46 -2.06
N LYS A 127 -11.89 -15.09 -1.05
CA LYS A 127 -12.39 -14.37 0.11
C LYS A 127 -12.96 -13.00 -0.27
N ILE A 128 -12.25 -12.21 -1.08
CA ILE A 128 -12.77 -10.92 -1.54
C ILE A 128 -14.01 -11.09 -2.41
N ALA A 129 -14.08 -12.12 -3.26
CA ALA A 129 -15.26 -12.38 -4.08
C ALA A 129 -16.49 -12.73 -3.21
N ALA A 130 -16.30 -13.42 -2.10
CA ALA A 130 -17.38 -13.79 -1.18
C ALA A 130 -17.80 -12.68 -0.21
N THR A 131 -16.89 -11.80 0.18
CA THR A 131 -17.10 -10.87 1.33
C THR A 131 -16.93 -9.40 0.98
N GLY A 132 -16.38 -9.08 -0.20
CA GLY A 132 -16.02 -7.73 -0.63
C GLY A 132 -14.66 -7.23 -0.12
N ASP A 133 -14.00 -7.99 0.76
CA ASP A 133 -12.70 -7.65 1.36
C ASP A 133 -11.95 -8.90 1.86
N ALA A 134 -10.75 -9.19 1.35
CA ALA A 134 -9.98 -10.32 1.85
C ALA A 134 -9.40 -10.08 3.27
N GLY A 135 -9.52 -8.85 3.78
CA GLY A 135 -8.93 -8.42 5.05
C GLY A 135 -7.42 -8.24 4.93
N MET A 136 -6.77 -7.99 6.07
CA MET A 136 -5.33 -7.73 6.10
C MET A 136 -4.52 -8.93 5.58
N ASP A 137 -3.40 -8.62 4.92
CA ASP A 137 -2.40 -9.59 4.50
C ASP A 137 -1.13 -9.37 5.31
N GLU A 138 -0.68 -10.36 6.06
CA GLU A 138 0.57 -10.27 6.81
C GLU A 138 1.77 -9.97 5.91
N TRP A 139 1.75 -10.50 4.68
CA TRP A 139 2.80 -10.22 3.69
C TRP A 139 2.83 -8.75 3.24
N ALA A 140 1.75 -8.01 3.46
CA ALA A 140 1.65 -6.60 3.11
C ALA A 140 2.12 -5.65 4.22
N TRP A 141 2.04 -6.05 5.50
CA TRP A 141 2.35 -5.17 6.65
C TRP A 141 3.54 -5.62 7.51
N ALA A 142 4.12 -6.80 7.25
CA ALA A 142 5.32 -7.31 7.92
C ALA A 142 6.40 -7.67 6.86
N PRO A 143 7.14 -6.67 6.34
CA PRO A 143 8.11 -6.89 5.28
C PRO A 143 9.40 -7.57 5.77
N GLU A 144 10.06 -8.30 4.86
CA GLU A 144 11.33 -8.99 5.15
C GLU A 144 12.50 -8.02 5.33
N GLU A 145 12.53 -6.96 4.52
CA GLU A 145 13.54 -5.90 4.59
C GLU A 145 12.93 -4.60 5.10
N LEU A 146 13.63 -3.93 6.02
CA LEU A 146 13.22 -2.67 6.63
C LEU A 146 14.06 -1.52 6.09
N THR A 147 13.51 -0.85 5.08
CA THR A 147 14.00 0.39 4.49
C THR A 147 12.93 1.47 4.64
N PRO A 148 13.25 2.77 4.49
CA PRO A 148 12.24 3.82 4.59
C PRO A 148 11.02 3.61 3.67
N THR A 149 11.23 3.11 2.45
CA THR A 149 10.14 2.93 1.46
C THR A 149 9.35 1.65 1.68
N THR A 150 9.98 0.55 2.11
CA THR A 150 9.27 -0.69 2.47
C THR A 150 8.43 -0.52 3.74
N VAL A 151 8.95 0.23 4.72
CA VAL A 151 8.20 0.62 5.92
C VAL A 151 7.03 1.53 5.57
N ALA A 152 7.19 2.47 4.63
CA ALA A 152 6.08 3.31 4.15
C ALA A 152 4.99 2.49 3.44
N ASP A 153 5.36 1.49 2.63
CA ASP A 153 4.39 0.55 2.03
C ASP A 153 3.62 -0.24 3.10
N ALA A 154 4.33 -0.78 4.11
CA ALA A 154 3.71 -1.50 5.21
C ALA A 154 2.75 -0.61 6.03
N ALA A 155 3.15 0.63 6.28
CA ALA A 155 2.30 1.62 6.94
C ALA A 155 1.06 1.94 6.10
N LEU A 156 1.21 2.07 4.78
CA LEU A 156 0.08 2.29 3.86
C LEU A 156 -0.88 1.11 3.85
N ALA A 157 -0.36 -0.12 3.77
CA ALA A 157 -1.16 -1.35 3.84
C ALA A 157 -1.97 -1.43 5.14
N SER A 158 -1.38 -1.00 6.26
CA SER A 158 -2.02 -0.95 7.57
C SER A 158 -3.12 0.13 7.66
N MET A 159 -2.92 1.27 6.98
CA MET A 159 -3.86 2.39 6.97
C MET A 159 -5.11 2.13 6.11
N GLN A 160 -4.97 1.35 5.03
CA GLN A 160 -6.03 1.13 4.04
C GLN A 160 -7.35 0.59 4.62
N PRO A 161 -7.37 -0.45 5.49
CA PRO A 161 -8.59 -0.90 6.15
C PRO A 161 -9.25 0.20 6.99
N VAL A 162 -8.46 1.01 7.71
CA VAL A 162 -8.97 2.10 8.55
C VAL A 162 -9.66 3.15 7.68
N LEU A 163 -9.04 3.57 6.58
CA LEU A 163 -9.64 4.54 5.65
C LEU A 163 -10.91 4.03 4.99
N ARG A 164 -10.99 2.72 4.74
CA ARG A 164 -12.18 2.06 4.17
C ARG A 164 -13.34 2.02 5.16
N GLY A 165 -13.05 1.88 6.46
CA GLY A 165 -14.06 1.87 7.52
C GLY A 165 -14.55 3.24 7.96
N LEU A 166 -13.89 4.34 7.56
CA LEU A 166 -14.36 5.70 7.84
C LEU A 166 -15.68 5.98 7.10
N THR A 167 -16.61 6.57 7.84
CA THR A 167 -17.94 6.97 7.36
C THR A 167 -18.12 8.48 7.44
N ASP A 168 -19.22 9.00 6.87
CA ASP A 168 -19.54 10.43 6.98
C ASP A 168 -19.75 10.88 8.44
N ALA A 169 -20.14 9.97 9.35
CA ALA A 169 -20.28 10.26 10.77
C ALA A 169 -18.92 10.49 11.47
N ASP A 170 -17.83 9.99 10.90
CA ASP A 170 -16.48 10.14 11.45
C ASP A 170 -15.86 11.49 11.08
N ARG A 171 -16.33 12.14 10.01
CA ARG A 171 -15.73 13.37 9.46
C ARG A 171 -15.47 14.45 10.50
N ALA A 172 -16.42 14.68 11.41
CA ALA A 172 -16.33 15.73 12.43
C ALA A 172 -15.74 15.25 13.77
N LYS A 173 -15.34 13.97 13.88
CA LYS A 173 -14.72 13.45 15.09
C LYS A 173 -13.32 14.04 15.24
N GLN A 174 -13.00 14.44 16.47
CA GLN A 174 -11.70 14.96 16.83
C GLN A 174 -10.65 13.84 16.79
N THR A 175 -9.47 14.12 16.22
CA THR A 175 -8.35 13.18 16.24
C THR A 175 -7.41 13.44 17.41
N PRO A 176 -6.58 12.46 17.80
CA PRO A 176 -5.48 12.69 18.75
C PRO A 176 -4.45 13.74 18.28
N CYS A 177 -4.32 13.96 16.97
CA CYS A 177 -3.64 15.12 16.41
C CYS A 177 -4.57 16.33 16.56
N THR A 178 -4.47 17.01 17.71
CA THR A 178 -5.52 17.92 18.21
C THR A 178 -5.87 19.11 17.32
N ASP A 179 -5.09 19.37 16.28
CA ASP A 179 -5.36 20.42 15.32
C ASP A 179 -6.42 20.02 14.27
N PHE A 180 -6.77 18.73 14.19
CA PHE A 180 -7.59 18.20 13.11
C PHE A 180 -8.73 17.30 13.59
N THR A 181 -9.90 17.50 12.99
CA THR A 181 -10.94 16.46 12.84
C THR A 181 -10.51 15.40 11.82
N CYS A 182 -11.20 14.26 11.72
CA CYS A 182 -10.88 13.25 10.69
C CYS A 182 -10.93 13.83 9.27
N HIS A 183 -11.88 14.72 8.97
CA HIS A 183 -11.93 15.33 7.64
C HIS A 183 -10.72 16.25 7.39
N GLU A 184 -10.37 17.11 8.36
CA GLU A 184 -9.23 18.02 8.22
C GLU A 184 -7.91 17.25 8.18
N LEU A 185 -7.81 16.12 8.90
CA LEU A 185 -6.65 15.26 8.87
C LEU A 185 -6.46 14.60 7.50
N ALA A 186 -7.54 14.22 6.82
CA ALA A 186 -7.45 13.71 5.46
C ALA A 186 -6.92 14.78 4.48
N GLU A 187 -7.39 16.02 4.59
CA GLU A 187 -6.89 17.14 3.77
C GLU A 187 -5.43 17.48 4.10
N HIS A 188 -5.06 17.43 5.38
CA HIS A 188 -3.66 17.56 5.82
C HIS A 188 -2.78 16.48 5.17
N LEU A 189 -3.19 15.21 5.24
CA LEU A 189 -2.44 14.10 4.68
C LEU A 189 -2.26 14.24 3.16
N PHE A 190 -3.27 14.72 2.42
CA PHE A 190 -3.10 15.04 1.00
C PHE A 190 -2.00 16.09 0.77
N GLY A 191 -1.98 17.16 1.58
CA GLY A 191 -0.94 18.18 1.52
C GLY A 191 0.44 17.64 1.85
N SER A 192 0.56 16.84 2.90
CA SER A 192 1.82 16.21 3.32
C SER A 192 2.38 15.28 2.25
N LEU A 193 1.54 14.41 1.68
CA LEU A 193 1.95 13.50 0.59
C LEU A 193 2.42 14.28 -0.64
N ALA A 194 1.72 15.35 -1.02
CA ALA A 194 2.13 16.21 -2.12
C ALA A 194 3.49 16.89 -1.87
N GLN A 195 3.70 17.40 -0.65
CA GLN A 195 4.95 18.05 -0.27
C GLN A 195 6.12 17.05 -0.23
N LEU A 196 5.93 15.87 0.37
CA LEU A 196 6.94 14.83 0.44
C LEU A 196 7.27 14.26 -0.95
N GLY A 197 6.29 14.14 -1.83
CA GLY A 197 6.52 13.81 -3.24
C GLY A 197 7.36 14.87 -3.96
N ALA A 198 7.06 16.16 -3.74
CA ALA A 198 7.83 17.26 -4.33
C ALA A 198 9.30 17.26 -3.88
N MET A 199 9.59 16.90 -2.63
CA MET A 199 10.96 16.73 -2.14
C MET A 199 11.72 15.60 -2.85
N ALA A 200 11.02 14.54 -3.25
CA ALA A 200 11.56 13.47 -4.09
C ALA A 200 11.58 13.82 -5.60
N GLY A 201 11.25 15.06 -5.97
CA GLY A 201 11.27 15.53 -7.35
C GLY A 201 10.05 15.14 -8.18
N THR A 202 8.94 14.72 -7.57
CA THR A 202 7.70 14.40 -8.28
C THR A 202 6.56 15.37 -7.97
N THR A 203 5.67 15.58 -8.94
CA THR A 203 4.38 16.26 -8.70
C THR A 203 3.32 15.20 -8.50
N ILE A 204 2.77 15.12 -7.28
CA ILE A 204 1.71 14.17 -6.96
C ILE A 204 0.40 14.57 -7.65
N VAL A 205 -0.17 13.63 -8.39
CA VAL A 205 -1.50 13.77 -8.99
C VAL A 205 -2.55 13.28 -8.00
N VAL A 206 -3.47 14.17 -7.64
CA VAL A 206 -4.61 13.85 -6.77
C VAL A 206 -5.74 13.29 -7.64
N PRO A 207 -6.27 12.09 -7.35
CA PRO A 207 -7.45 11.61 -8.07
C PRO A 207 -8.67 12.49 -7.79
N GLU A 208 -9.38 12.88 -8.85
CA GLU A 208 -10.58 13.73 -8.77
C GLU A 208 -11.79 12.99 -8.18
N GLU A 209 -11.85 11.67 -8.39
CA GLU A 209 -12.95 10.81 -7.98
C GLU A 209 -12.45 9.65 -7.08
N GLY A 210 -13.40 8.89 -6.52
CA GLY A 210 -13.14 7.70 -5.72
C GLY A 210 -13.23 7.91 -4.21
N SER A 211 -13.07 6.81 -3.48
CA SER A 211 -13.10 6.80 -2.01
C SER A 211 -11.89 7.52 -1.41
N LEU A 212 -11.98 7.85 -0.10
CA LEU A 212 -10.82 8.37 0.63
C LEU A 212 -9.63 7.39 0.58
N GLU A 213 -9.88 6.09 0.77
CA GLU A 213 -8.88 5.03 0.63
C GLU A 213 -8.21 5.05 -0.75
N HIS A 214 -8.99 5.22 -1.83
CA HIS A 214 -8.42 5.30 -3.18
C HIS A 214 -7.51 6.51 -3.35
N ARG A 215 -7.99 7.70 -2.97
CA ARG A 215 -7.26 8.96 -3.15
C ARG A 215 -5.96 8.95 -2.37
N VAL A 216 -6.01 8.58 -1.08
CA VAL A 216 -4.81 8.47 -0.23
C VAL A 216 -3.85 7.40 -0.76
N SER A 217 -4.34 6.21 -1.10
CA SER A 217 -3.46 5.11 -1.57
C SER A 217 -2.75 5.46 -2.87
N THR A 218 -3.45 6.13 -3.80
CA THR A 218 -2.86 6.55 -5.08
C THR A 218 -1.81 7.65 -4.87
N MET A 219 -2.06 8.61 -3.98
CA MET A 219 -1.09 9.67 -3.67
C MET A 219 0.14 9.11 -2.92
N ALA A 220 -0.09 8.24 -1.93
CA ALA A 220 0.98 7.62 -1.16
C ALA A 220 1.86 6.73 -2.04
N ALA A 221 1.28 5.92 -2.93
CA ALA A 221 2.04 5.11 -3.88
C ALA A 221 2.95 5.96 -4.78
N GLN A 222 2.45 7.07 -5.33
CA GLN A 222 3.26 8.00 -6.13
C GLN A 222 4.43 8.59 -5.32
N ALA A 223 4.20 8.97 -4.06
CA ALA A 223 5.25 9.50 -3.19
C ALA A 223 6.29 8.42 -2.86
N ILE A 224 5.85 7.22 -2.49
CA ILE A 224 6.75 6.10 -2.16
C ILE A 224 7.60 5.72 -3.39
N ASP A 225 7.00 5.59 -4.57
CA ASP A 225 7.72 5.29 -5.81
C ASP A 225 8.75 6.38 -6.15
N ALA A 226 8.42 7.66 -5.93
CA ALA A 226 9.39 8.74 -6.14
C ALA A 226 10.58 8.61 -5.17
N TRP A 227 10.34 8.31 -3.90
CA TRP A 227 11.42 8.09 -2.93
C TRP A 227 12.23 6.82 -3.21
N ARG A 228 11.65 5.79 -3.85
CA ARG A 228 12.41 4.61 -4.32
C ARG A 228 13.43 4.95 -5.40
N ALA A 229 13.17 5.98 -6.21
CA ALA A 229 14.08 6.43 -7.26
C ALA A 229 15.19 7.37 -6.76
N VAL A 230 15.10 7.86 -5.51
CA VAL A 230 16.11 8.73 -4.89
C VAL A 230 17.27 7.90 -4.35
N ASP A 231 18.50 8.36 -4.58
CA ASP A 231 19.70 7.77 -3.97
C ASP A 231 19.65 7.93 -2.43
N PRO A 232 19.56 6.83 -1.66
CA PRO A 232 19.41 6.90 -0.21
C PRO A 232 20.62 7.53 0.50
N ASP A 233 21.81 7.46 -0.10
CA ASP A 233 23.05 8.05 0.43
C ASP A 233 23.22 9.52 0.01
N GLY A 234 22.31 10.01 -0.84
CA GLY A 234 22.30 11.37 -1.36
C GLY A 234 21.68 12.40 -0.41
N ASN A 235 21.64 13.64 -0.90
CA ASN A 235 20.89 14.73 -0.28
C ASN A 235 19.78 15.20 -1.22
N VAL A 236 18.72 15.75 -0.62
CA VAL A 236 17.61 16.37 -1.34
C VAL A 236 17.23 17.70 -0.69
N PRO A 237 16.54 18.60 -1.42
CA PRO A 237 16.05 19.86 -0.87
C PRO A 237 15.01 19.62 0.24
N GLY A 238 15.37 19.99 1.46
CA GLY A 238 14.47 19.99 2.61
C GLY A 238 13.68 21.30 2.76
N PRO A 239 12.89 21.41 3.85
CA PRO A 239 12.13 22.63 4.15
C PRO A 239 13.00 23.88 4.17
N GLY A 240 12.59 24.94 3.47
CA GLY A 240 13.37 26.18 3.38
C GLY A 240 14.58 26.11 2.43
N GLY A 241 14.71 25.05 1.62
CA GLY A 241 15.75 24.92 0.59
C GLY A 241 17.11 24.45 1.11
N GLN A 242 17.18 23.97 2.36
CA GLN A 242 18.38 23.40 2.94
C GLN A 242 18.57 21.95 2.49
N GLU A 243 19.78 21.56 2.13
CA GLU A 243 20.08 20.18 1.79
C GLU A 243 19.99 19.28 3.02
N MET A 244 19.30 18.15 2.90
CA MET A 244 19.13 17.17 3.97
C MET A 244 19.38 15.75 3.44
N PRO A 245 19.85 14.82 4.29
CA PRO A 245 20.02 13.42 3.89
C PRO A 245 18.70 12.83 3.39
N ALA A 246 18.73 12.21 2.20
CA ALA A 246 17.55 11.64 1.56
C ALA A 246 16.86 10.60 2.45
N ALA A 247 17.64 9.69 3.05
CA ALA A 247 17.13 8.66 3.97
C ALA A 247 16.33 9.24 5.15
N ALA A 248 16.71 10.41 5.67
CA ALA A 248 16.01 11.05 6.78
C ALA A 248 14.62 11.55 6.35
N LEU A 249 14.51 12.16 5.17
CA LEU A 249 13.23 12.66 4.65
C LEU A 249 12.34 11.53 4.10
N ALA A 250 12.92 10.48 3.52
CA ALA A 250 12.19 9.27 3.19
C ALA A 250 11.56 8.62 4.44
N GLY A 251 12.27 8.64 5.58
CA GLY A 251 11.75 8.15 6.86
C GLY A 251 10.56 8.96 7.41
N VAL A 252 10.44 10.24 7.04
CA VAL A 252 9.26 11.05 7.40
C VAL A 252 8.00 10.48 6.76
N LEU A 253 8.07 9.96 5.54
CA LEU A 253 6.91 9.42 4.83
C LEU A 253 6.27 8.25 5.58
N GLY A 254 7.08 7.31 6.09
CA GLY A 254 6.58 6.19 6.90
C GLY A 254 5.94 6.67 8.20
N LEU A 255 6.58 7.62 8.89
CA LEU A 255 6.05 8.22 10.13
C LEU A 255 4.72 8.95 9.91
N GLU A 256 4.63 9.75 8.86
CA GLU A 256 3.43 10.51 8.47
C GLU A 256 2.25 9.56 8.28
N ILE A 257 2.45 8.50 7.47
CA ILE A 257 1.41 7.51 7.19
C ILE A 257 1.02 6.75 8.46
N ALA A 258 2.00 6.26 9.23
CA ALA A 258 1.73 5.41 10.39
C ALA A 258 1.05 6.17 11.54
N LEU A 259 1.52 7.37 11.88
CA LEU A 259 0.94 8.18 12.96
C LEU A 259 -0.48 8.64 12.61
N HIS A 260 -0.74 8.99 11.35
CA HIS A 260 -2.07 9.40 10.93
C HIS A 260 -3.02 8.22 10.72
N ALA A 261 -2.53 7.04 10.33
CA ALA A 261 -3.31 5.81 10.41
C ALA A 261 -3.78 5.56 11.85
N TRP A 262 -2.90 5.76 12.84
CA TRP A 262 -3.24 5.64 14.26
C TRP A 262 -4.25 6.71 14.70
N ASP A 263 -4.06 7.96 14.26
CA ASP A 263 -5.00 9.06 14.55
C ASP A 263 -6.42 8.74 14.03
N PHE A 264 -6.54 8.25 12.79
CA PHE A 264 -7.83 7.82 12.23
C PHE A 264 -8.44 6.65 12.98
N ALA A 265 -7.63 5.64 13.32
CA ALA A 265 -8.09 4.46 14.04
C ALA A 265 -8.65 4.84 15.41
N GLN A 266 -7.94 5.66 16.18
CA GLN A 266 -8.38 6.16 17.48
C GLN A 266 -9.67 6.98 17.39
N ALA A 267 -9.73 7.93 16.45
CA ALA A 267 -10.92 8.78 16.28
C ALA A 267 -12.17 8.00 15.85
N SER A 268 -11.99 6.95 15.06
CA SER A 268 -13.10 6.12 14.55
C SER A 268 -13.41 4.90 15.41
N GLY A 269 -12.58 4.59 16.42
CA GLY A 269 -12.71 3.39 17.24
C GLY A 269 -12.38 2.09 16.48
N GLN A 270 -11.57 2.17 15.43
CA GLN A 270 -11.14 1.03 14.62
C GLN A 270 -9.84 0.44 15.17
N GLU A 271 -9.63 -0.86 14.94
CA GLU A 271 -8.36 -1.52 15.23
C GLU A 271 -7.34 -1.23 14.12
N LEU A 272 -6.13 -0.84 14.49
CA LEU A 272 -4.98 -0.71 13.60
C LEU A 272 -3.97 -1.79 13.94
N ARG A 273 -3.51 -2.55 12.93
CA ARG A 273 -2.45 -3.54 13.08
C ARG A 273 -1.26 -3.16 12.23
N MET A 274 -0.08 -3.31 12.80
CA MET A 274 1.22 -3.09 12.16
C MET A 274 2.23 -3.97 12.89
N SER A 275 3.28 -4.45 12.21
CA SER A 275 4.25 -5.34 12.87
C SER A 275 5.10 -4.58 13.86
N ASP A 276 5.50 -5.25 14.94
CA ASP A 276 6.36 -4.66 15.96
C ASP A 276 7.71 -4.24 15.37
N GLU A 277 8.21 -4.95 14.35
CA GLU A 277 9.45 -4.61 13.64
C GLU A 277 9.31 -3.32 12.83
N VAL A 278 8.20 -3.14 12.11
CA VAL A 278 7.91 -1.90 11.37
C VAL A 278 7.78 -0.73 12.35
N VAL A 279 7.05 -0.92 13.45
CA VAL A 279 6.90 0.11 14.47
C VAL A 279 8.24 0.42 15.16
N ALA A 280 9.08 -0.58 15.41
CA ALA A 280 10.41 -0.37 15.99
C ALA A 280 11.32 0.45 15.07
N HIS A 281 11.29 0.17 13.76
CA HIS A 281 12.00 0.95 12.75
C HIS A 281 11.49 2.40 12.70
N LEU A 282 10.17 2.59 12.65
CA LEU A 282 9.55 3.91 12.71
C LEU A 282 9.92 4.66 13.99
N ALA A 283 9.99 3.98 15.14
CA ALA A 283 10.39 4.59 16.39
C ALA A 283 11.87 5.02 16.39
N GLU A 284 12.75 4.27 15.73
CA GLU A 284 14.13 4.67 15.52
C GLU A 284 14.24 5.93 14.64
N GLN A 285 13.55 5.97 13.52
CA GLN A 285 13.46 7.17 12.67
C GLN A 285 12.85 8.35 13.44
N GLY A 286 11.80 8.09 14.21
CA GLY A 286 11.11 9.06 15.04
C GLY A 286 12.04 9.72 16.05
N ARG A 287 12.94 8.97 16.69
CA ARG A 287 13.94 9.52 17.63
C ARG A 287 14.85 10.57 16.97
N ALA A 288 15.16 10.42 15.68
CA ALA A 288 15.97 11.39 14.95
C ALA A 288 15.15 12.61 14.47
N ILE A 289 13.88 12.42 14.14
CA ILE A 289 13.04 13.41 13.44
C ILE A 289 12.17 14.23 14.41
N ILE A 290 11.45 13.57 15.31
CA ILE A 290 10.39 14.17 16.15
C ILE A 290 10.91 15.33 17.01
N PRO A 291 12.08 15.24 17.68
CA PRO A 291 12.59 16.35 18.50
C PRO A 291 12.73 17.68 17.72
N GLY A 292 13.18 17.63 16.45
CA GLY A 292 13.35 18.82 15.60
C GLY A 292 12.04 19.45 15.11
N GLY A 293 10.95 18.68 15.14
CA GLY A 293 9.62 19.11 14.73
C GLY A 293 8.69 19.53 15.87
N ARG A 294 9.12 19.44 17.14
CA ARG A 294 8.26 19.80 18.28
C ARG A 294 7.81 21.26 18.25
N GLY A 295 6.53 21.49 18.58
CA GLY A 295 5.89 22.80 18.51
C GLY A 295 5.56 23.28 17.08
N ARG A 296 5.79 22.42 16.08
CA ARG A 296 5.39 22.62 14.69
C ARG A 296 4.58 21.42 14.21
N SER A 297 5.26 20.33 13.87
CA SER A 297 4.65 19.10 13.34
C SER A 297 4.35 18.06 14.43
N PHE A 298 4.97 18.18 15.61
CA PHE A 298 4.80 17.26 16.72
C PHE A 298 4.49 17.98 18.03
N GLY A 299 3.72 17.33 18.90
CA GLY A 299 3.41 17.81 20.24
C GLY A 299 4.55 17.61 21.23
N ALA A 300 4.35 18.05 22.47
CA ALA A 300 5.19 17.62 23.58
C ALA A 300 4.89 16.14 23.87
N GLU A 301 5.92 15.32 23.99
CA GLU A 301 5.80 13.91 24.38
C GLU A 301 4.98 13.74 25.66
N VAL A 302 4.14 12.72 25.62
CA VAL A 302 3.30 12.33 26.75
C VAL A 302 3.75 10.97 27.28
N THR A 303 3.43 10.69 28.54
CA THR A 303 3.73 9.39 29.14
C THR A 303 2.71 8.36 28.65
N PRO A 304 3.13 7.29 27.95
CA PRO A 304 2.22 6.23 27.55
C PRO A 304 1.77 5.39 28.76
N ALA A 305 0.69 4.62 28.61
CA ALA A 305 0.31 3.61 29.59
C ALA A 305 1.42 2.56 29.80
N GLU A 306 1.46 1.92 30.97
CA GLU A 306 2.50 0.93 31.30
C GLU A 306 2.47 -0.28 30.34
N ASP A 307 1.28 -0.67 29.92
CA ASP A 307 0.97 -1.76 28.99
C ASP A 307 0.76 -1.30 27.55
N ALA A 308 1.08 -0.03 27.23
CA ALA A 308 0.93 0.52 25.88
C ALA A 308 1.70 -0.31 24.84
N SER A 309 1.03 -0.53 23.69
CA SER A 309 1.64 -1.20 22.54
C SER A 309 2.84 -0.41 22.00
N PRO A 310 3.72 -1.02 21.18
CA PRO A 310 4.81 -0.28 20.54
C PRO A 310 4.32 0.94 19.76
N LEU A 311 3.17 0.84 19.08
CA LEU A 311 2.60 1.92 18.28
C LEU A 311 2.06 3.04 19.16
N ASP A 312 1.39 2.72 20.26
CA ASP A 312 0.92 3.73 21.23
C ASP A 312 2.08 4.49 21.87
N ARG A 313 3.21 3.81 22.12
CA ARG A 313 4.43 4.46 22.62
C ARG A 313 5.04 5.41 21.60
N LEU A 314 5.05 5.03 20.32
CA LEU A 314 5.47 5.91 19.23
C LEU A 314 4.54 7.13 19.12
N ALA A 315 3.22 6.91 19.18
CA ALA A 315 2.24 7.98 19.19
C ALA A 315 2.44 8.93 20.39
N ALA A 316 2.64 8.39 21.59
CA ALA A 316 2.94 9.15 22.80
C ALA A 316 4.24 9.98 22.67
N PHE A 317 5.29 9.39 22.09
CA PHE A 317 6.55 10.08 21.82
C PHE A 317 6.39 11.26 20.83
N SER A 318 5.44 11.12 19.88
CA SER A 318 5.06 12.19 18.94
C SER A 318 4.16 13.28 19.56
N GLY A 319 3.73 13.09 20.81
CA GLY A 319 2.89 14.00 21.58
C GLY A 319 1.39 13.76 21.48
N ARG A 320 0.98 12.57 21.03
CA ARG A 320 -0.43 12.17 20.94
C ARG A 320 -0.88 11.43 22.20
N THR A 321 -2.10 11.69 22.65
CA THR A 321 -2.74 10.95 23.75
C THR A 321 -3.83 10.05 23.17
N ALA A 322 -3.88 8.78 23.58
CA ALA A 322 -4.94 7.86 23.18
C ALA A 322 -6.33 8.36 23.63
N LEU A 323 -7.37 8.14 22.81
CA LEU A 323 -8.76 8.51 23.10
C LEU A 323 -9.48 7.44 23.94
#